data_AF-R9JVZ7-F1
#
_entry.id   AF-R9JVZ7-F1
#
_cell.length_a   1.000
_cell.length_b   1.000
_cell.length_c   1.000
_cell.angle_alpha   90.00
_cell.angle_beta   90.00
_cell.angle_gamma   90.00
#
_symmetry.space_group_name_H-M   'P 1'
#
loop_
_entity.id
_entity.type
_entity.pdbx_description
1 polymer ?
#
loop_
_entity_poly.entity_id
_entity_poly.type
_entity_poly.pdbx_seq_one_letter_code
_entity_poly.pdbx_strand_id
1 'polypeptide(L)'
;MEQTTIQKDGKYVIQTNIRRWGNSQGIRLSKEILAQMNLQENDTVGINVYDGKMTVEKINKPKYLNLAERLEAFYKRPIDEIYVESTQEVDVGDPKGNEIW
;
A
#
# COMPACT_ATOMS: atom_id res chain seq x y z
N MET A 1 0.97 30.79 -5.04
CA MET A 1 -0.02 30.11 -5.90
C MET A 1 -1.05 29.48 -4.98
N GLU A 2 -2.15 30.20 -4.82
CA GLU A 2 -3.27 29.86 -3.93
C GLU A 2 -3.94 28.55 -4.37
N GLN A 3 -4.20 27.67 -3.41
CA GLN A 3 -5.09 26.53 -3.61
C GLN A 3 -6.51 27.06 -3.40
N THR A 4 -7.33 27.11 -4.45
CA THR A 4 -8.73 27.49 -4.32
C THR A 4 -9.52 26.23 -3.92
N THR A 5 -9.97 26.21 -2.67
CA THR A 5 -10.94 25.22 -2.19
C THR A 5 -12.35 25.76 -2.41
N ILE A 6 -13.18 25.04 -3.14
CA ILE A 6 -14.60 25.38 -3.28
C ILE A 6 -15.42 24.21 -2.73
N GLN A 7 -16.14 24.47 -1.64
CA GLN A 7 -17.18 23.56 -1.15
C GLN A 7 -18.52 23.96 -1.78
N LYS A 8 -19.05 23.11 -2.64
CA LYS A 8 -20.39 23.28 -3.20
C LYS A 8 -21.06 21.91 -3.25
N ASP A 9 -22.23 21.78 -2.62
CA ASP A 9 -23.10 20.60 -2.76
C ASP A 9 -22.49 19.25 -2.31
N GLY A 10 -21.72 19.24 -1.21
CA GLY A 10 -21.05 18.03 -0.71
C GLY A 10 -19.92 17.51 -1.61
N LYS A 11 -19.58 18.23 -2.68
CA LYS A 11 -18.43 17.95 -3.54
C LYS A 11 -17.27 18.83 -3.11
N TYR A 12 -16.18 18.17 -2.71
CA TYR A 12 -14.91 18.83 -2.42
C TYR A 12 -14.08 18.89 -3.70
N VAL A 13 -13.93 20.09 -4.27
CA VAL A 13 -13.15 20.30 -5.49
C VAL A 13 -11.90 21.11 -5.13
N ILE A 14 -10.74 20.55 -5.46
CA ILE A 14 -9.46 21.26 -5.38
C ILE A 14 -8.80 21.34 -6.75
N GLN A 15 -8.12 22.46 -6.98
CA GLN A 15 -7.17 22.58 -8.07
C GLN A 15 -5.77 22.58 -7.49
N THR A 16 -4.94 21.66 -7.95
CA THR A 16 -3.55 21.52 -7.50
C THR A 16 -2.66 21.16 -8.66
N ASN A 17 -1.37 21.43 -8.52
CA ASN A 17 -0.37 21.18 -9.55
C ASN A 17 0.36 19.87 -9.24
N ILE A 18 0.64 19.10 -10.28
CA ILE A 18 1.55 17.96 -10.19
C ILE A 18 2.97 18.51 -10.01
N ARG A 19 3.70 18.03 -9.01
CA ARG A 19 5.08 18.44 -8.73
C ARG A 19 6.01 17.25 -8.69
N ARG A 20 7.28 17.47 -9.01
CA ARG A 20 8.32 16.43 -8.88
C ARG A 20 8.53 16.09 -7.40
N TRP A 21 8.56 14.81 -7.08
CA TRP A 21 8.94 14.25 -5.79
C TRP A 21 9.99 13.15 -6.01
N GLY A 22 11.27 13.49 -5.85
CA GLY A 22 12.38 12.60 -6.21
C GLY A 22 12.37 12.24 -7.70
N ASN A 23 12.29 10.94 -8.00
CA ASN A 23 12.18 10.41 -9.36
C ASN A 23 10.73 10.30 -9.87
N SER A 24 9.75 10.63 -9.04
CA SER A 24 8.33 10.51 -9.35
C SER A 24 7.63 11.87 -9.41
N GLN A 25 6.35 11.85 -9.74
CA GLN A 25 5.45 13.00 -9.69
C GLN A 25 4.44 12.79 -8.56
N GLY A 26 4.11 13.87 -7.86
CA GLY A 26 3.21 13.86 -6.71
C GLY A 26 2.13 14.93 -6.82
N ILE A 27 0.97 14.60 -6.28
CA ILE A 27 -0.13 15.52 -6.05
C ILE A 27 -0.22 15.75 -4.54
N ARG A 28 -0.28 17.01 -4.11
CA ARG A 28 -0.50 17.33 -2.69
C ARG A 28 -1.99 17.28 -2.38
N LEU A 29 -2.36 16.42 -1.45
CA LEU A 29 -3.68 16.37 -0.85
C LEU A 29 -3.71 17.26 0.40
N SER A 30 -4.73 18.10 0.56
CA SER A 30 -4.90 18.90 1.77
C SER A 30 -5.35 18.02 2.95
N LYS A 31 -5.14 18.50 4.18
CA LYS A 31 -5.59 17.81 5.40
C LYS A 31 -7.09 17.50 5.39
N GLU A 32 -7.89 18.38 4.79
CA GLU A 32 -9.33 18.20 4.64
C GLU A 32 -9.69 16.98 3.80
N ILE A 33 -8.99 16.74 2.68
CA ILE A 33 -9.22 15.57 1.83
C ILE A 33 -8.83 14.29 2.57
N LEU A 34 -7.68 14.31 3.25
CA LEU A 34 -7.24 13.16 4.04
C LEU A 34 -8.27 12.80 5.12
N ALA A 35 -8.83 13.80 5.80
CA ALA A 35 -9.87 13.59 6.80
C ALA A 35 -11.16 13.02 6.18
N GLN A 36 -11.63 13.57 5.05
CA GLN A 36 -12.86 13.09 4.39
C GLN A 36 -12.72 11.66 3.83
N MET A 37 -11.55 11.31 3.30
CA MET A 37 -11.26 9.96 2.80
C MET A 37 -10.78 9.01 3.90
N ASN A 38 -10.66 9.48 5.14
CA ASN A 38 -10.09 8.75 6.26
C ASN A 38 -8.72 8.10 5.93
N LEU A 39 -7.85 8.86 5.25
CA LEU A 39 -6.50 8.46 4.86
C LEU A 39 -5.48 8.94 5.89
N GLN A 40 -4.53 8.08 6.22
CA GLN A 40 -3.39 8.37 7.09
C GLN A 40 -2.07 8.26 6.31
N GLU A 41 -1.00 8.82 6.86
CA GLU A 41 0.33 8.62 6.30
C GLU A 41 0.67 7.13 6.25
N ASN A 42 1.24 6.68 5.13
CA ASN A 42 1.54 5.28 4.81
C ASN A 42 0.33 4.38 4.54
N ASP A 43 -0.88 4.93 4.42
CA ASP A 43 -2.01 4.16 3.89
C ASP A 43 -1.75 3.74 2.43
N THR A 44 -2.17 2.52 2.11
CA THR A 44 -2.14 2.03 0.72
C THR A 44 -3.38 2.53 0.00
N VAL A 45 -3.17 3.23 -1.12
CA VAL A 45 -4.25 3.67 -2.00
C VAL A 45 -4.17 2.95 -3.35
N GLY A 46 -5.34 2.67 -3.91
CA GLY A 46 -5.52 2.16 -5.26
C GLY A 46 -5.72 3.35 -6.19
N ILE A 47 -5.05 3.30 -7.34
CA ILE A 47 -5.20 4.31 -8.38
C ILE A 47 -5.70 3.60 -9.63
N ASN A 48 -6.92 3.94 -10.04
CA ASN A 48 -7.55 3.42 -11.24
C ASN A 48 -7.69 4.55 -12.26
N VAL A 49 -7.19 4.33 -13.48
CA VAL A 49 -7.28 5.32 -14.57
C VAL A 49 -8.13 4.73 -15.69
N TYR A 50 -9.27 5.35 -15.95
CA TYR A 50 -10.17 4.98 -17.04
C TYR A 50 -10.84 6.23 -17.61
N ASP A 51 -11.08 6.26 -18.92
CA ASP A 51 -11.78 7.37 -19.58
C ASP A 51 -11.16 8.76 -19.31
N GLY A 52 -9.83 8.84 -19.21
CA GLY A 52 -9.11 10.08 -18.88
C GLY A 52 -9.33 10.58 -17.44
N LYS A 53 -10.02 9.80 -16.59
CA LYS A 53 -10.27 10.10 -15.18
C LYS A 53 -9.39 9.20 -14.31
N MET A 54 -8.79 9.81 -13.29
CA MET A 54 -8.08 9.10 -12.24
C MET A 54 -8.98 9.04 -11.01
N THR A 55 -9.26 7.82 -10.54
CA THR A 55 -9.97 7.57 -9.29
C THR A 55 -8.98 7.05 -8.27
N VAL A 56 -8.98 7.63 -7.07
CA VAL A 56 -8.14 7.20 -5.95
C VAL A 56 -9.05 6.62 -4.87
N GLU A 57 -8.80 5.38 -4.49
CA GLU A 57 -9.59 4.67 -3.48
C GLU A 57 -8.68 4.17 -2.36
N LYS A 58 -9.16 4.23 -1.11
CA LYS A 58 -8.45 3.64 0.02
C LYS A 58 -8.53 2.12 -0.11
N ILE A 59 -7.38 1.45 -0.23
CA ILE A 59 -7.36 -0.01 -0.19
C ILE A 59 -7.29 -0.41 1.27
N ASN A 60 -8.41 -0.89 1.80
CA ASN A 60 -8.44 -1.58 3.08
C ASN A 60 -7.83 -2.98 2.90
N LYS A 61 -6.50 -3.06 2.77
CA LYS A 61 -5.83 -4.36 2.96
C LYS A 61 -5.97 -4.71 4.44
N PRO A 62 -6.33 -5.96 4.79
CA PRO A 62 -6.19 -6.41 6.16
C PRO A 62 -4.73 -6.18 6.56
N LYS A 63 -4.54 -5.28 7.54
CA LYS A 63 -3.23 -5.08 8.14
C LYS A 63 -3.03 -6.27 9.06
N TYR A 64 -2.39 -7.32 8.55
CA TYR A 64 -2.03 -8.46 9.39
C TYR A 64 -1.06 -7.96 10.46
N LEU A 65 -1.53 -7.90 11.70
CA LEU A 65 -0.80 -7.35 12.84
C LEU A 65 0.26 -8.33 13.32
N ASN A 66 0.04 -9.63 13.07
CA ASN A 66 0.95 -10.69 13.44
C ASN A 66 1.12 -11.73 12.31
N LEU A 67 2.16 -12.55 12.45
CA LEU A 67 2.49 -13.60 11.49
C LEU A 67 1.35 -14.62 11.34
N ALA A 68 0.63 -14.93 12.43
CA ALA A 68 -0.47 -15.90 12.40
C ALA A 68 -1.60 -15.44 11.49
N GLU A 69 -2.11 -14.23 11.67
CA GLU A 69 -3.16 -13.68 10.80
C GLU A 69 -2.76 -13.68 9.32
N ARG A 70 -1.47 -13.42 9.04
CA ARG A 70 -0.94 -13.45 7.68
C ARG A 70 -0.92 -14.88 7.11
N LEU A 71 -0.48 -15.86 7.89
CA LEU A 71 -0.44 -17.27 7.49
C LEU A 71 -1.85 -17.83 7.33
N GLU A 72 -2.75 -17.54 8.26
CA GLU A 72 -4.14 -17.98 8.21
C GLU A 72 -4.87 -17.42 7.00
N ALA A 73 -4.66 -16.14 6.67
CA ALA A 73 -5.24 -15.54 5.47
C ALA A 73 -4.65 -16.11 4.17
N PHE A 74 -3.36 -16.49 4.18
CA PHE A 74 -2.69 -17.08 3.01
C PHE A 74 -3.14 -18.52 2.76
N TYR A 75 -3.11 -19.36 3.79
CA TYR A 75 -3.47 -20.79 3.71
C TYR A 75 -4.98 -21.03 3.83
N LYS A 76 -5.76 -20.03 4.24
CA LYS A 76 -7.21 -20.08 4.50
C LYS A 76 -7.62 -21.15 5.53
N ARG A 77 -6.75 -21.39 6.51
CA ARG A 77 -6.90 -22.39 7.57
C ARG A 77 -6.39 -21.81 8.89
N PRO A 78 -6.90 -22.23 10.05
CA PRO A 78 -6.39 -21.78 11.34
C PRO A 78 -4.91 -22.18 11.49
N ILE A 79 -4.13 -21.40 12.23
CA ILE A 79 -2.68 -21.61 12.34
C ILE A 79 -2.32 -23.03 12.83
N ASP A 80 -3.14 -23.60 13.71
CA ASP A 80 -2.97 -24.96 14.24
C ASP A 80 -3.12 -26.07 13.17
N GLU A 81 -3.74 -25.78 12.03
CA GLU A 81 -3.90 -26.71 10.91
C GLU A 81 -2.84 -26.53 9.80
N ILE A 82 -1.97 -25.52 9.92
CA ILE A 82 -0.93 -25.25 8.93
C ILE A 82 0.23 -26.21 9.17
N TYR A 83 0.26 -27.29 8.39
CA TYR A 83 1.32 -28.28 8.45
C TYR A 83 2.63 -27.73 7.84
N VAL A 84 3.73 -27.82 8.60
CA VAL A 84 5.08 -27.52 8.11
C VAL A 84 5.72 -28.84 7.70
N GLU A 85 5.80 -29.09 6.40
CA GLU A 85 6.22 -30.39 5.83
C GLU A 85 7.64 -30.82 6.23
N SER A 86 8.56 -29.87 6.47
CA SER A 86 9.92 -30.18 6.88
C SER A 86 10.53 -29.01 7.64
N THR A 87 10.99 -29.26 8.87
CA THR A 87 11.84 -28.34 9.63
C THR A 87 13.32 -28.64 9.43
N GLN A 88 13.65 -29.63 8.61
CA GLN A 88 15.04 -30.01 8.38
C GLN A 88 15.63 -29.06 7.34
N GLU A 89 16.72 -28.39 7.71
CA GLU A 89 17.47 -27.56 6.77
C GLU A 89 17.85 -28.41 5.56
N VAL A 90 17.45 -27.95 4.37
CA VAL A 90 17.83 -28.60 3.13
C VAL A 90 19.33 -28.40 2.96
N ASP A 91 20.07 -29.49 2.80
CA ASP A 91 21.49 -29.42 2.46
C ASP A 91 21.62 -28.78 1.07
N VAL A 92 22.03 -27.50 1.07
CA VAL A 92 22.26 -26.71 -0.15
C VAL A 92 23.61 -27.02 -0.80
N GLY A 93 24.37 -27.97 -0.23
CA GLY A 93 25.69 -28.39 -0.68
C GLY A 93 26.79 -27.38 -0.34
N ASP A 94 28.02 -27.74 -0.68
CA ASP A 94 29.17 -26.89 -0.44
C ASP A 94 29.16 -25.62 -1.33
N PRO A 95 29.63 -24.48 -0.82
CA PRO A 95 29.79 -23.27 -1.62
C PRO A 95 30.70 -23.52 -2.84
N LYS A 96 30.24 -23.13 -4.02
CA LYS A 96 30.96 -23.31 -5.30
C LYS A 96 31.66 -22.03 -5.80
N GLY A 97 31.68 -20.97 -5.00
CA GLY A 97 32.26 -19.67 -5.35
C GLY A 97 33.68 -19.47 -4.81
N ASN A 98 34.50 -18.71 -5.53
CA ASN A 98 35.82 -18.24 -5.09
C ASN A 98 35.74 -16.83 -4.48
N GLU A 99 34.72 -16.56 -3.67
CA GLU A 99 34.54 -15.23 -3.08
C GLU A 99 35.58 -15.02 -1.96
N ILE A 100 36.38 -13.97 -2.12
CA ILE A 100 37.38 -13.57 -1.13
C ILE A 100 36.68 -12.64 -0.15
N TRP A 101 36.62 -13.05 1.13
CA TRP A 101 36.08 -12.26 2.23
C TRP A 101 37.06 -11.19 2.72
#